data_AF-A0A1G6NZ81-F1
#
_entry.id   AF-A0A1G6NZ81-F1
#
_cell.length_a   1.000
_cell.length_b   1.000
_cell.length_c   1.000
_cell.angle_alpha   90.00
_cell.angle_beta   90.00
_cell.angle_gamma   90.00
#
_symmetry.space_group_name_H-M   'P 1'
#
loop_
_entity.id
_entity.type
_entity.pdbx_description
1 polymer ?
#
loop_
_entity_poly.entity_id
_entity_poly.type
_entity_poly.pdbx_seq_one_letter_code
_entity_poly.pdbx_strand_id
1 'polypeptide(L)'
;MFFDVIAPTPLIPGTRIFVDWAEIEETFLVVALLTVLIEVPVFYFCGYRKPKELAGFAVVNIISNLLLNEFLEQDPFDWYGVAVVLGEIAVILLEFCLCCYFIRGDRKKLFKTLVLVNVCSVIFGGILFWFYY
;
A
#
# COMPACT_ATOMS: atom_id res chain seq x y z
N MET A 1 9.93 -14.03 -16.89
CA MET A 1 10.33 -15.27 -16.22
C MET A 1 9.07 -15.79 -15.56
N PHE A 2 8.57 -16.93 -16.03
CA PHE A 2 7.29 -17.49 -15.63
C PHE A 2 7.32 -17.82 -14.14
N PHE A 3 6.30 -17.41 -13.39
CA PHE A 3 6.08 -17.93 -12.03
C PHE A 3 5.60 -19.38 -12.19
N ASP A 4 6.53 -20.33 -12.08
CA ASP A 4 6.21 -21.74 -11.94
C ASP A 4 5.57 -21.94 -10.55
N VAL A 5 4.25 -21.82 -10.50
CA VAL A 5 3.45 -22.35 -9.40
C VAL A 5 3.63 -23.86 -9.45
N ILE A 6 4.46 -24.40 -8.55
CA ILE A 6 4.63 -25.83 -8.37
C ILE A 6 3.30 -26.38 -7.85
N ALA A 7 2.44 -26.82 -8.76
CA ALA A 7 1.23 -27.56 -8.40
C ALA A 7 1.65 -28.91 -7.81
N PRO A 8 1.39 -29.19 -6.52
CA PRO A 8 1.67 -30.50 -5.96
C PRO A 8 0.66 -31.49 -6.55
N THR A 9 1.11 -32.32 -7.49
CA THR A 9 0.43 -33.54 -7.98
C THR A 9 -0.86 -33.29 -8.80
N PRO A 10 -1.35 -34.29 -9.59
CA PRO A 10 -1.94 -34.04 -10.90
C PRO A 10 -3.28 -33.29 -10.84
N LEU A 11 -3.36 -32.17 -11.58
CA LEU A 11 -4.57 -31.39 -11.78
C LEU A 11 -5.58 -32.20 -12.60
N ILE A 12 -6.68 -32.62 -11.97
CA ILE A 12 -7.79 -33.30 -12.64
C ILE A 12 -8.67 -32.22 -13.29
N PRO A 13 -9.03 -32.32 -14.58
CA PRO A 13 -9.94 -31.37 -15.22
C PRO A 13 -11.26 -31.26 -14.45
N GLY A 14 -11.56 -30.07 -13.93
CA GLY A 14 -12.76 -29.82 -13.12
C GLY A 14 -12.51 -29.63 -11.61
N THR A 15 -11.27 -29.82 -11.10
CA THR A 15 -10.94 -29.38 -9.75
C THR A 15 -10.86 -27.87 -9.69
N ARG A 16 -11.68 -27.25 -8.84
CA ARG A 16 -11.50 -25.84 -8.48
C ARG A 16 -10.16 -25.72 -7.76
N ILE A 17 -9.27 -24.88 -8.28
CA ILE A 17 -8.08 -24.45 -7.55
C ILE A 17 -8.60 -23.68 -6.35
N PHE A 18 -8.54 -24.27 -5.17
CA PHE A 18 -8.71 -23.51 -3.93
C PHE A 18 -7.44 -22.70 -3.78
N VAL A 19 -7.48 -21.48 -4.31
CA VAL A 19 -6.54 -20.44 -3.90
C VAL A 19 -6.80 -20.25 -2.42
N ASP A 20 -5.80 -20.51 -1.58
CA ASP A 20 -5.92 -20.35 -0.15
C ASP A 20 -5.91 -18.85 0.17
N TRP A 21 -7.11 -18.26 0.20
CA TRP A 21 -7.31 -16.83 0.43
C TRP A 21 -6.63 -16.34 1.71
N ALA A 22 -6.39 -17.23 2.68
CA ALA A 22 -5.68 -16.91 3.92
C ALA A 22 -4.23 -16.45 3.68
N GLU A 23 -3.49 -17.07 2.76
CA GLU A 23 -2.08 -16.71 2.49
C GLU A 23 -1.95 -15.35 1.76
N ILE A 24 -2.96 -15.02 0.94
CA ILE A 24 -3.03 -13.75 0.21
C ILE A 24 -3.34 -12.60 1.18
N GLU A 25 -4.29 -12.78 2.09
CA GLU A 25 -4.65 -11.80 3.12
C GLU A 25 -3.48 -11.47 4.05
N GLU A 26 -2.70 -12.48 4.46
CA GLU A 26 -1.51 -12.28 5.30
C GLU A 26 -0.45 -11.43 4.60
N THR A 27 -0.24 -11.65 3.30
CA THR A 27 0.77 -10.91 2.52
C THR A 27 0.41 -9.43 2.39
N PHE A 28 -0.85 -9.10 2.09
CA PHE A 28 -1.29 -7.71 1.98
C PHE A 28 -1.24 -6.96 3.31
N LEU A 29 -1.57 -7.65 4.41
CA LEU A 29 -1.52 -7.07 5.75
C LEU A 29 -0.07 -6.80 6.17
N VAL A 30 0.86 -7.71 5.88
CA VAL A 30 2.29 -7.50 6.14
C VAL A 30 2.84 -6.32 5.34
N VAL A 31 2.48 -6.21 4.06
CA VAL A 31 2.89 -5.07 3.22
C VAL A 31 2.34 -3.76 3.78
N ALA A 32 1.06 -3.71 4.14
CA ALA A 32 0.43 -2.53 4.74
C ALA A 32 1.05 -2.16 6.11
N LEU A 33 1.48 -3.13 6.91
CA LEU A 33 2.18 -2.84 8.16
C LEU A 33 3.60 -2.30 7.92
N LEU A 34 4.27 -2.80 6.89
CA LEU A 34 5.61 -2.35 6.50
C LEU A 34 5.58 -0.90 6.00
N THR A 35 4.59 -0.54 5.18
CA THR A 35 4.43 0.84 4.69
C THR A 35 4.19 1.79 5.87
N VAL A 36 3.29 1.45 6.79
CA VAL A 36 3.03 2.23 8.01
C VAL A 36 4.31 2.41 8.84
N LEU A 37 5.14 1.37 8.94
CA LEU A 37 6.40 1.42 9.69
C LEU A 37 7.41 2.41 9.09
N ILE A 38 7.32 2.69 7.78
CA ILE A 38 8.16 3.69 7.08
C ILE A 38 7.48 5.06 7.12
N GLU A 39 6.19 5.11 6.84
CA GLU A 39 5.45 6.33 6.57
C GLU A 39 5.14 7.12 7.85
N VAL A 40 4.79 6.43 8.95
CA VAL A 40 4.51 7.08 10.24
C VAL A 40 5.75 7.80 10.80
N PRO A 41 6.97 7.22 10.79
CA PRO A 41 8.18 7.95 11.16
C PRO A 41 8.46 9.15 10.27
N VAL A 42 8.34 9.03 8.95
CA VAL A 42 8.56 10.18 8.03
C VAL A 42 7.55 11.30 8.33
N PHE A 43 6.28 10.93 8.55
CA PHE A 43 5.22 11.85 8.95
C PHE A 43 5.52 12.55 10.28
N TYR A 44 6.05 11.81 11.26
CA TYR A 44 6.52 12.34 12.54
C TYR A 44 7.66 13.35 12.37
N PHE A 45 8.67 13.03 11.54
CA PHE A 45 9.81 13.93 11.26
C PHE A 45 9.39 15.19 10.49
N CYS A 46 8.30 15.15 9.71
CA CYS A 46 7.70 16.32 9.05
C CYS A 46 6.98 17.29 10.01
N GLY A 47 6.93 16.95 11.30
CA GLY A 47 6.46 17.82 12.38
C GLY A 47 5.07 17.49 12.92
N TYR A 48 4.43 16.41 12.44
CA TYR A 48 3.16 15.92 12.99
C TYR A 48 3.43 14.99 14.17
N ARG A 49 3.57 15.56 15.38
CA ARG A 49 4.00 14.80 16.56
C ARG A 49 2.86 14.39 17.50
N LYS A 50 1.62 14.83 17.25
CA LYS A 50 0.52 14.52 18.17
C LYS A 50 0.12 13.06 18.00
N PRO A 51 -0.03 12.29 19.09
CA PRO A 51 -0.33 10.85 19.00
C PRO A 51 -1.66 10.58 18.30
N LYS A 52 -2.65 11.48 18.43
CA LYS A 52 -3.93 11.39 17.71
C LYS A 52 -3.76 11.54 16.19
N GLU A 53 -2.86 12.40 15.74
CA GLU A 53 -2.58 12.63 14.32
C GLU A 53 -1.79 11.45 13.74
N LEU A 54 -0.81 10.93 14.49
CA LEU A 54 -0.03 9.74 14.10
C LEU A 54 -0.89 8.48 14.01
N ALA A 55 -1.73 8.22 15.02
CA ALA A 55 -2.62 7.06 15.02
C ALA A 55 -3.67 7.16 13.90
N GLY A 56 -4.25 8.35 13.69
CA GLY A 56 -5.18 8.58 12.58
C GLY A 56 -4.51 8.37 11.22
N PHE A 57 -3.29 8.87 11.04
CA PHE A 57 -2.51 8.68 9.81
C PHE A 57 -2.19 7.20 9.57
N ALA A 58 -1.73 6.48 10.60
CA ALA A 58 -1.46 5.04 10.50
C ALA A 58 -2.70 4.24 10.07
N VAL A 59 -3.87 4.53 10.64
CA VAL A 59 -5.13 3.86 10.28
C VAL A 59 -5.53 4.17 8.84
N VAL A 60 -5.47 5.44 8.44
CA VAL A 60 -5.77 5.86 7.07
C VAL A 60 -4.87 5.13 6.07
N ASN A 61 -3.59 5.00 6.41
CA ASN A 61 -2.57 4.42 5.56
C ASN A 61 -2.70 2.89 5.43
N ILE A 62 -3.09 2.18 6.50
CA ILE A 62 -3.43 0.75 6.41
C ILE A 62 -4.62 0.55 5.46
N ILE A 63 -5.67 1.35 5.63
CA ILE A 63 -6.90 1.23 4.84
C ILE A 63 -6.62 1.56 3.37
N SER A 64 -5.89 2.64 3.09
CA SER A 64 -5.56 3.05 1.73
C SER A 64 -4.68 2.03 1.00
N ASN A 65 -3.66 1.49 1.66
CA ASN A 65 -2.78 0.47 1.09
C ASN A 65 -3.50 -0.87 0.85
N LEU A 66 -4.40 -1.29 1.76
CA LEU A 66 -5.20 -2.50 1.56
C LEU A 66 -6.12 -2.36 0.34
N LEU A 67 -6.79 -1.21 0.21
CA LEU A 67 -7.64 -0.90 -0.95
C LEU A 67 -6.86 -0.83 -2.26
N LEU A 68 -5.64 -0.27 -2.23
CA LEU A 68 -4.78 -0.20 -3.41
C LEU A 68 -4.37 -1.59 -3.87
N ASN A 69 -3.93 -2.45 -2.94
CA ASN A 69 -3.53 -3.81 -3.25
C ASN A 69 -4.69 -4.64 -3.83
N GLU A 70 -5.89 -4.53 -3.26
CA GLU A 70 -7.08 -5.19 -3.79
C GLU A 70 -7.44 -4.68 -5.19
N PHE A 71 -7.29 -3.38 -5.44
CA PHE A 71 -7.52 -2.79 -6.77
C PHE A 71 -6.49 -3.28 -7.80
N LEU A 72 -5.22 -3.37 -7.42
CA LEU A 72 -4.14 -3.81 -8.30
C LEU A 72 -4.21 -5.31 -8.61
N GLU A 73 -4.72 -6.13 -7.69
CA GLU A 73 -4.94 -7.57 -7.93
C GLU A 73 -6.03 -7.83 -8.98
N GLN A 74 -7.00 -6.92 -9.09
CA GLN A 74 -8.10 -7.02 -10.04
C GLN A 74 -7.78 -6.48 -11.43
N ASP A 75 -6.59 -5.91 -11.68
CA ASP A 75 -6.27 -5.28 -12.97
C ASP A 75 -6.19 -6.32 -14.11
N PRO A 76 -7.15 -6.32 -15.05
CA PRO A 76 -7.17 -7.28 -16.14
C PRO A 76 -6.33 -6.82 -17.35
N PHE A 77 -5.66 -5.66 -17.27
CA PHE A 77 -4.93 -5.07 -18.38
C PHE A 77 -3.40 -5.23 -18.23
N ASP A 78 -2.70 -5.47 -19.34
CA ASP A 78 -1.22 -5.54 -19.43
C ASP A 78 -0.50 -4.20 -19.12
N TRP A 79 -1.18 -3.25 -18.46
CA TRP A 79 -0.71 -1.90 -18.15
C TRP A 79 -0.48 -1.70 -16.65
N TYR A 80 -0.08 -2.75 -15.94
CA TYR A 80 0.19 -2.77 -14.50
C TYR A 80 0.96 -1.54 -14.00
N GLY A 81 2.03 -1.13 -14.70
CA GLY A 81 2.81 0.05 -14.30
C GLY A 81 2.02 1.37 -14.33
N VAL A 82 1.08 1.54 -15.25
CA VAL A 82 0.21 2.72 -15.31
C VAL A 82 -0.86 2.66 -14.22
N ALA A 83 -1.42 1.47 -13.98
CA ALA A 83 -2.39 1.25 -12.91
C ALA A 83 -1.81 1.54 -11.53
N VAL A 84 -0.57 1.11 -11.27
CA VAL A 84 0.17 1.44 -10.03
C VAL A 84 0.29 2.95 -9.86
N VAL A 85 0.76 3.68 -10.88
CA VAL A 85 0.94 5.14 -10.77
C VAL A 85 -0.39 5.87 -10.53
N LEU A 86 -1.45 5.48 -11.23
CA LEU A 86 -2.78 6.06 -11.03
C LEU A 86 -3.37 5.71 -9.66
N GLY A 87 -3.17 4.48 -9.21
CA GLY A 87 -3.59 4.00 -7.90
C GLY A 87 -2.90 4.77 -6.77
N GLU A 88 -1.59 4.97 -6.85
CA GLU A 88 -0.82 5.77 -5.88
C GLU A 88 -1.31 7.22 -5.82
N ILE A 89 -1.58 7.85 -6.97
CA ILE A 89 -2.14 9.20 -7.01
C ILE A 89 -3.52 9.23 -6.34
N ALA A 90 -4.37 8.24 -6.61
CA ALA A 90 -5.69 8.12 -6.01
C ALA A 90 -5.60 7.93 -4.49
N VAL A 91 -4.67 7.10 -4.02
CA VAL A 91 -4.37 6.89 -2.60
C VAL A 91 -3.97 8.19 -1.94
N ILE A 92 -3.00 8.94 -2.49
CA ILE A 92 -2.57 10.23 -1.92
C ILE A 92 -3.75 11.20 -1.77
N LEU A 93 -4.63 11.26 -2.78
CA LEU A 93 -5.82 12.12 -2.72
C LEU A 93 -6.82 11.66 -1.65
N LEU A 94 -7.04 10.35 -1.53
CA LEU A 94 -7.90 9.75 -0.52
C LEU A 94 -7.34 10.00 0.89
N GLU A 95 -6.06 9.76 1.10
CA GLU A 95 -5.37 10.03 2.36
C GLU A 95 -5.42 11.51 2.72
N PHE A 96 -5.25 12.40 1.75
CA PHE A 96 -5.37 13.84 1.98
C PHE A 96 -6.78 14.23 2.43
N CYS A 97 -7.81 13.69 1.77
CA CYS A 97 -9.21 13.92 2.15
C CYS A 97 -9.50 13.42 3.58
N LEU A 98 -9.05 12.20 3.92
CA LEU A 98 -9.25 11.61 5.24
C LEU A 98 -8.45 12.34 6.33
N CYS A 99 -7.17 12.64 6.08
CA CYS A 99 -6.32 13.41 6.99
C CYS A 99 -6.86 14.82 7.23
N CYS A 100 -7.52 15.43 6.25
CA CYS A 100 -8.13 16.74 6.43
C CYS A 100 -9.22 16.77 7.50
N TYR A 101 -9.87 15.63 7.79
CA TYR A 101 -10.92 15.51 8.79
C TYR A 101 -10.40 15.68 10.22
N PHE A 102 -9.28 15.02 10.56
CA PHE A 102 -8.76 14.99 11.94
C PHE A 102 -7.52 15.87 12.15
N ILE A 103 -6.75 16.18 11.11
CA ILE A 103 -5.58 17.07 11.20
C ILE A 103 -6.03 18.50 10.95
N ARG A 104 -6.01 19.33 12.00
CA ARG A 104 -6.27 20.78 11.89
C ARG A 104 -4.94 21.51 11.71
N GLY A 105 -4.71 22.06 10.52
CA GLY A 105 -3.46 22.76 10.19
C GLY A 105 -3.40 23.24 8.73
N ASP A 106 -2.22 23.66 8.29
CA ASP A 106 -1.97 24.10 6.92
C ASP A 106 -2.15 22.93 5.93
N ARG A 107 -3.17 23.05 5.07
CA ARG A 107 -3.52 22.07 4.05
C ARG A 107 -2.41 21.88 3.02
N LYS A 108 -1.70 22.95 2.64
CA LYS A 108 -0.60 22.89 1.68
C LYS A 108 0.58 22.14 2.28
N LYS A 109 0.88 22.37 3.56
CA LYS A 109 1.91 21.61 4.28
C LYS A 109 1.55 20.13 4.36
N LEU A 110 0.30 19.81 4.73
CA LEU A 110 -0.19 18.44 4.84
C LEU A 110 -0.06 17.70 3.50
N PHE A 111 -0.54 18.30 2.41
CA PHE A 111 -0.45 17.68 1.08
C PHE A 111 1.00 17.42 0.66
N LYS A 112 1.90 18.38 0.86
CA LYS A 112 3.34 18.19 0.58
C LYS A 112 3.96 17.08 1.42
N THR A 113 3.56 16.97 2.68
CA THR A 113 4.03 15.89 3.55
C THR A 113 3.53 14.54 3.07
N LEU A 114 2.26 14.40 2.68
CA LEU A 114 1.72 13.14 2.15
C LEU A 114 2.43 12.71 0.87
N VAL A 115 2.65 13.64 -0.07
CA VAL A 115 3.44 13.35 -1.28
C VAL A 115 4.85 12.89 -0.93
N LEU A 116 5.51 13.56 0.02
CA LEU A 116 6.87 13.17 0.43
C LEU A 116 6.89 11.77 1.05
N VAL A 117 5.92 11.48 1.93
CA VAL A 117 5.81 10.20 2.63
C VAL A 117 5.59 9.07 1.64
N ASN A 118 4.65 9.23 0.71
CA ASN A 118 4.35 8.23 -0.31
C ASN A 118 5.56 8.02 -1.27
N VAL A 119 6.23 9.09 -1.71
CA VAL A 119 7.47 8.97 -2.51
C VAL A 119 8.57 8.23 -1.75
N CYS A 120 8.74 8.51 -0.46
CA CYS A 120 9.68 7.75 0.37
C CYS A 120 9.28 6.27 0.44
N SER A 121 7.99 5.98 0.63
CA SER A 121 7.47 4.61 0.68
C SER A 121 7.75 3.84 -0.62
N VAL A 122 7.48 4.44 -1.78
CA VAL A 122 7.75 3.86 -3.10
C VAL A 122 9.25 3.60 -3.31
N ILE A 123 10.12 4.56 -2.95
CA ILE A 123 11.58 4.38 -3.09
C ILE A 123 12.05 3.24 -2.18
N PHE A 124 11.61 3.20 -0.92
CA PHE A 124 11.99 2.14 0.01
C PHE A 124 11.44 0.77 -0.43
N GLY A 125 10.19 0.71 -0.87
CA GLY A 125 9.58 -0.49 -1.43
C GLY A 125 10.35 -1.02 -2.65
N GLY A 126 10.72 -0.14 -3.58
CA GLY A 126 11.53 -0.50 -4.74
C GLY A 126 12.93 -1.00 -4.39
N ILE A 127 13.58 -0.40 -3.38
CA ILE A 127 14.88 -0.88 -2.87
C ILE A 127 14.73 -2.26 -2.25
N LEU A 128 13.73 -2.48 -1.40
CA LEU A 128 13.49 -3.79 -0.78
C LEU A 128 13.22 -4.85 -1.85
N PHE A 129 12.39 -4.53 -2.84
CA PHE A 129 12.16 -5.43 -3.97
C PHE A 129 13.46 -5.82 -4.67
N TRP A 130 14.34 -4.85 -4.95
CA TRP A 130 15.64 -5.10 -5.59
C TRP A 130 16.62 -5.97 -4.76
N PHE A 131 16.57 -5.89 -3.43
CA PHE A 131 17.48 -6.65 -2.57
C PHE A 131 16.99 -8.06 -2.25
N TYR A 132 15.67 -8.28 -2.25
CA TYR A 132 15.05 -9.56 -1.86
C TYR A 132 14.57 -10.40 -3.05
N TYR A 133 14.48 -9.84 -4.25
CA TYR A 133 14.12 -10.51 -5.51
C TYR A 133 15.13 -10.19 -6.61
#